data_AF-A0A7J6NV32-F1
#
_entry.id   AF-A0A7J6NV32-F1
#
_cell.length_a   1.000
_cell.length_b   1.000
_cell.length_c   1.000
_cell.angle_alpha   90.00
_cell.angle_beta   90.00
_cell.angle_gamma   90.00
#
_symmetry.space_group_name_H-M   'P 1'
#
loop_
_entity.id
_entity.type
_entity.pdbx_description
1 polymer ?
#
loop_
_entity_poly.entity_id
_entity_poly.type
_entity_poly.pdbx_seq_one_letter_code
_entity_poly.pdbx_strand_id
1 'polypeptide(L)'
;VTVINFTVTFEGLGEQLLTLVVESELPEVMRRKTELMMQLDKDKKTLQGLEDEILRLLSESQGNILDDEVLISTLQQSKVTAKEIEERVADAEVTKIEIEAACNKYLSVSERGSILYFVVADLANIDPMYQFS
;
A
#
# COMPACT_ATOMS: atom_id res chain seq x y z
N VAL A 1 19.58 23.46 -11.81
CA VAL A 1 18.12 23.52 -12.03
C VAL A 1 17.61 22.10 -11.93
N THR A 2 16.63 21.83 -11.05
CA THR A 2 15.99 20.50 -10.95
C THR A 2 14.73 20.53 -11.79
N VAL A 3 14.65 19.72 -12.83
CA VAL A 3 13.46 19.58 -13.67
C VAL A 3 12.66 18.37 -13.19
N ILE A 4 11.34 18.54 -13.01
CA ILE A 4 10.42 17.47 -12.64
C ILE A 4 9.60 17.11 -13.88
N ASN A 5 9.59 15.83 -14.24
CA ASN A 5 8.90 15.33 -15.42
C ASN A 5 7.54 14.71 -15.04
N PHE A 6 6.46 15.27 -15.60
CA PHE A 6 5.08 14.80 -15.41
C PHE A 6 4.54 14.05 -16.64
N THR A 7 5.42 13.57 -17.51
CA THR A 7 5.01 12.81 -18.70
C THR A 7 4.29 11.54 -18.27
N VAL A 8 3.10 11.33 -18.85
CA VAL A 8 2.31 10.12 -18.64
C VAL A 8 3.05 8.92 -19.23
N THR A 9 3.18 7.85 -18.45
CA THR A 9 3.76 6.58 -18.91
C THR A 9 2.65 5.57 -19.20
N PHE A 10 2.93 4.63 -20.10
CA PHE A 10 1.96 3.58 -20.44
C PHE A 10 1.56 2.72 -19.24
N GLU A 11 2.56 2.34 -18.44
CA GLU A 11 2.37 1.58 -17.20
C GLU A 11 1.55 2.37 -16.18
N GLY A 12 1.94 3.61 -15.89
CA GLY A 12 1.24 4.44 -14.90
C GLY A 12 -0.21 4.74 -15.28
N LEU A 13 -0.47 5.00 -16.57
CA LEU A 13 -1.84 5.17 -17.07
C LEU A 13 -2.64 3.86 -16.98
N GLY A 14 -2.01 2.72 -17.32
CA GLY A 14 -2.65 1.41 -17.25
C GLY A 14 -3.07 1.04 -15.83
N GLU A 15 -2.22 1.31 -14.84
CA GLU A 15 -2.54 1.10 -13.43
C GLU A 15 -3.69 1.99 -12.94
N GLN A 16 -3.70 3.26 -13.35
CA GLN A 16 -4.77 4.20 -13.02
C GLN A 16 -6.10 3.76 -13.62
N LEU A 17 -6.12 3.41 -14.91
CA LEU A 17 -7.33 2.93 -15.59
C LEU A 17 -7.82 1.62 -14.98
N LEU A 18 -6.91 0.71 -14.61
CA LEU A 18 -7.27 -0.53 -13.93
C LEU A 18 -7.97 -0.25 -12.60
N THR A 19 -7.43 0.69 -11.82
CA THR A 19 -8.01 1.09 -10.54
C THR A 19 -9.44 1.63 -10.73
N LEU A 20 -9.63 2.54 -11.68
CA LEU A 20 -10.94 3.14 -11.97
C LEU A 20 -11.98 2.09 -12.42
N VAL A 21 -11.58 1.17 -13.30
CA VAL A 21 -12.48 0.10 -13.77
C VAL A 21 -12.85 -0.82 -12.62
N VAL A 22 -11.89 -1.22 -11.79
CA VAL A 22 -12.16 -2.10 -10.64
C VAL A 22 -13.02 -1.41 -9.58
N GLU A 23 -12.86 -0.11 -9.35
CA GLU A 23 -13.74 0.68 -8.46
C GLU A 23 -15.19 0.70 -8.95
N SER A 24 -15.38 0.81 -10.26
CA SER A 24 -16.71 0.79 -10.88
C SER A 24 -17.35 -0.60 -10.84
N GLU A 25 -16.60 -1.63 -11.22
CA GLU A 25 -17.11 -2.99 -11.41
C GLU A 25 -17.15 -3.82 -10.12
N LEU A 26 -16.21 -3.59 -9.20
CA LEU A 26 -16.03 -4.35 -7.96
C LEU A 26 -15.86 -3.43 -6.74
N PRO A 27 -16.86 -2.58 -6.42
CA PRO A 27 -16.75 -1.59 -5.34
C PRO A 27 -16.49 -2.22 -3.96
N GLU A 28 -17.11 -3.38 -3.68
CA GLU A 28 -16.90 -4.10 -2.42
C GLU A 28 -15.46 -4.62 -2.27
N VAL A 29 -14.82 -5.05 -3.36
CA VAL A 29 -13.43 -5.52 -3.36
C VAL A 29 -12.49 -4.34 -3.10
N MET A 30 -12.76 -3.17 -3.69
CA MET A 30 -11.96 -1.96 -3.47
C MET A 30 -12.13 -1.40 -2.05
N ARG A 31 -13.34 -1.47 -1.49
CA ARG A 31 -13.58 -1.15 -0.09
C ARG A 31 -12.77 -2.05 0.84
N ARG A 32 -12.83 -3.38 0.63
CA ARG A 32 -12.04 -4.34 1.40
C ARG A 32 -10.54 -4.11 1.25
N LYS A 33 -10.04 -3.79 0.05
CA LYS A 33 -8.64 -3.41 -0.20
C LYS A 33 -8.22 -2.20 0.64
N THR A 34 -9.07 -1.17 0.67
CA THR A 34 -8.80 0.08 1.39
C THR A 34 -8.79 -0.16 2.90
N GLU A 35 -9.80 -0.87 3.42
CA GLU A 35 -9.87 -1.26 4.83
C GLU A 35 -8.63 -2.09 5.24
N LEU A 36 -8.22 -3.04 4.40
CA LEU A 36 -7.03 -3.86 4.63
C LEU A 36 -5.74 -3.02 4.67
N MET A 37 -5.58 -2.07 3.74
CA MET A 37 -4.43 -1.16 3.73
C MET A 37 -4.38 -0.27 4.97
N MET A 38 -5.53 0.26 5.41
CA MET A 38 -5.61 1.05 6.65
C MET A 38 -5.23 0.21 7.88
N GLN A 39 -5.69 -1.04 7.94
CA GLN A 39 -5.36 -1.95 9.03
C GLN A 39 -3.87 -2.29 9.05
N LEU A 40 -3.27 -2.58 7.89
CA LEU A 40 -1.82 -2.81 7.76
C LEU A 40 -0.99 -1.60 8.16
N ASP A 41 -1.38 -0.38 7.78
CA ASP A 41 -0.69 0.84 8.18
C ASP A 41 -0.77 1.06 9.69
N LYS A 42 -1.93 0.80 10.29
CA LYS A 42 -2.11 0.84 11.75
C LYS A 42 -1.23 -0.17 12.46
N ASP A 43 -1.24 -1.43 12.01
CA ASP A 43 -0.45 -2.50 12.60
C ASP A 43 1.06 -2.21 12.48
N LYS A 44 1.52 -1.66 11.35
CA LYS A 44 2.91 -1.22 11.17
C LYS A 44 3.29 -0.09 12.13
N LYS A 45 2.42 0.90 12.32
CA LYS A 45 2.64 1.98 13.30
C LYS A 45 2.68 1.45 14.73
N THR A 46 1.83 0.48 15.06
CA THR A 46 1.84 -0.17 16.37
C THR A 46 3.16 -0.90 16.61
N LEU A 47 3.68 -1.67 15.64
CA LEU A 47 4.99 -2.32 15.75
C LEU A 47 6.11 -1.30 16.00
N GLN A 48 6.16 -0.23 15.20
CA GLN A 48 7.16 0.83 15.39
C GLN A 48 7.06 1.47 16.78
N GLY A 49 5.84 1.75 17.25
CA GLY A 49 5.63 2.31 18.60
C GLY A 49 6.09 1.37 19.71
N LEU A 50 5.88 0.06 19.56
CA LEU A 50 6.37 -0.94 20.52
C LEU A 50 7.90 -1.04 20.50
N GLU A 51 8.53 -0.97 19.32
CA GLU A 51 10.00 -0.95 19.19
C GLU A 51 10.60 0.28 19.88
N ASP A 52 10.04 1.46 19.62
CA ASP A 52 10.48 2.72 20.23
C ASP A 52 10.30 2.70 21.77
N GLU A 53 9.19 2.15 22.25
CA GLU A 53 8.94 2.02 23.68
C GLU A 53 9.93 1.07 24.36
N ILE A 54 10.24 -0.07 23.73
CA ILE A 54 11.24 -1.02 24.23
C ILE A 54 12.62 -0.36 24.28
N LEU A 55 13.03 0.34 23.22
CA LEU A 55 14.32 1.03 23.16
C LEU A 55 14.42 2.11 24.24
N ARG A 56 13.34 2.87 24.46
CA ARG A 56 13.27 3.87 25.53
C ARG A 56 13.45 3.22 26.91
N LEU A 57 12.68 2.18 27.22
CA LEU A 57 12.76 1.51 28.52
C LEU A 57 14.13 0.87 28.77
N LEU A 58 14.74 0.27 27.74
CA LEU A 58 16.11 -0.25 27.82
C LEU A 58 17.12 0.86 28.09
N SER A 59 16.98 2.02 27.43
CA SER A 59 17.88 3.17 27.62
C SER A 59 17.71 3.86 28.96
N GLU A 60 16.51 3.86 29.53
CA GLU A 60 16.19 4.50 30.81
C GLU A 60 16.47 3.57 32.01
N SER A 61 16.54 2.25 31.79
CA SER A 61 16.84 1.27 32.84
C SER A 61 18.22 1.52 33.46
N GLN A 62 18.26 1.72 34.78
CA GLN A 62 19.50 1.86 35.55
C GLN A 62 19.63 0.68 36.51
N GLY A 63 20.80 0.04 36.54
CA GLY A 63 21.04 -1.15 37.36
C GLY A 63 20.78 -2.46 36.61
N ASN A 64 20.33 -3.50 37.32
CA ASN A 64 20.09 -4.82 36.73
C ASN A 64 18.70 -4.86 36.09
N ILE A 65 18.66 -5.04 34.76
CA ILE A 65 17.44 -5.07 33.96
C ILE A 65 16.46 -6.19 34.36
N LEU A 66 16.95 -7.24 35.02
CA LEU A 66 16.14 -8.38 35.46
C LEU A 66 15.27 -8.04 36.68
N ASP A 67 15.57 -6.93 37.37
CA ASP A 67 14.82 -6.47 38.54
C ASP A 67 13.75 -5.42 38.14
N ASP A 68 13.71 -5.00 36.88
CA ASP A 68 12.73 -4.05 36.35
C ASP A 68 11.46 -4.79 35.89
N GLU A 69 10.53 -4.97 36.83
CA GLU A 69 9.22 -5.61 36.57
C GLU A 69 8.43 -4.89 35.47
N VAL A 70 8.58 -3.57 35.33
CA VAL A 70 7.89 -2.78 34.31
C VAL A 70 8.44 -3.12 32.93
N LEU A 71 9.76 -3.13 32.78
CA LEU A 71 10.43 -3.54 31.54
C LEU A 71 10.05 -4.97 31.13
N ILE A 72 10.05 -5.91 32.07
CA ILE A 72 9.72 -7.32 31.80
C ILE A 72 8.25 -7.46 31.35
N SER A 73 7.33 -6.78 32.04
CA SER A 73 5.90 -6.78 31.69
C SER A 73 5.66 -6.19 30.29
N THR A 74 6.28 -5.04 29.98
CA THR A 74 6.16 -4.41 28.66
C THR A 74 6.75 -5.28 27.56
N LEU A 75 7.91 -5.91 27.78
CA LEU A 75 8.51 -6.85 26.81
C LEU A 75 7.59 -8.06 26.54
N GLN A 76 6.96 -8.60 27.57
CA GLN A 76 5.99 -9.69 27.41
C GLN A 76 4.76 -9.24 26.62
N GLN A 77 4.20 -8.07 26.93
CA GLN A 77 3.04 -7.54 26.21
C GLN A 77 3.36 -7.20 24.76
N SER A 78 4.52 -6.59 24.49
CA SER A 78 5.01 -6.32 23.15
C SER A 78 5.20 -7.60 22.35
N LYS A 79 5.75 -8.66 22.96
CA LYS A 79 5.92 -9.98 22.30
C LYS A 79 4.59 -10.59 21.89
N VAL A 80 3.57 -10.54 22.76
CA VAL A 80 2.23 -11.06 22.44
C VAL A 80 1.62 -10.25 21.30
N THR A 81 1.64 -8.92 21.42
CA THR A 81 1.06 -8.01 20.43
C THR A 81 1.74 -8.13 19.06
N ALA A 82 3.07 -8.24 19.03
CA ALA A 82 3.84 -8.42 17.80
C ALA A 82 3.49 -9.73 17.10
N LYS A 83 3.31 -10.81 17.87
CA LYS A 83 2.90 -12.10 17.31
C LYS A 83 1.49 -12.04 16.71
N GLU A 84 0.55 -11.40 17.38
CA GLU A 84 -0.81 -11.21 16.86
C GLU A 84 -0.82 -10.35 15.58
N ILE A 85 0.05 -9.34 15.49
CA ILE A 85 0.22 -8.54 14.27
C ILE A 85 0.80 -9.40 13.15
N GLU A 86 1.81 -10.21 13.42
CA GLU A 86 2.43 -11.10 12.42
C GLU A 86 1.40 -12.07 11.82
N GLU A 87 0.55 -12.66 12.65
CA GLU A 87 -0.56 -13.52 12.19
C GLU A 87 -1.55 -12.73 11.30
N ARG A 88 -1.95 -11.51 11.71
CA ARG A 88 -2.84 -10.66 10.89
C ARG A 88 -2.21 -10.25 9.56
N VAL A 89 -0.92 -9.94 9.54
CA VAL A 89 -0.20 -9.55 8.31
C VAL A 89 -0.14 -10.73 7.35
N ALA A 90 0.04 -11.96 7.85
CA ALA A 90 0.01 -13.17 7.02
C ALA A 90 -1.37 -13.36 6.37
N ASP A 91 -2.46 -13.22 7.13
CA ASP A 91 -3.82 -13.30 6.60
C ASP A 91 -4.14 -12.19 5.59
N ALA A 92 -3.59 -10.99 5.84
CA ALA A 92 -3.72 -9.86 4.92
C ALA A 92 -3.03 -10.11 3.58
N GLU A 93 -1.87 -10.78 3.56
CA GLU A 93 -1.18 -11.10 2.30
C GLU A 93 -1.98 -12.10 1.46
N VAL A 94 -2.60 -13.11 2.10
CA VAL A 94 -3.52 -14.03 1.42
C VAL A 94 -4.69 -13.27 0.80
N THR A 95 -5.32 -12.38 1.57
CA THR A 95 -6.43 -11.56 1.09
C THR A 95 -6.00 -10.63 -0.05
N LYS A 96 -4.78 -10.08 -0.01
CA LYS A 96 -4.23 -9.23 -1.06
C LYS A 96 -4.07 -9.98 -2.37
N ILE A 97 -3.59 -11.22 -2.34
CA ILE A 97 -3.49 -12.07 -3.54
C ILE A 97 -4.87 -12.32 -4.15
N GLU A 98 -5.90 -12.56 -3.34
CA GLU A 98 -7.28 -12.70 -3.83
C GLU A 98 -7.79 -11.42 -4.52
N ILE A 99 -7.50 -10.26 -3.93
CA ILE A 99 -7.85 -8.95 -4.49
C ILE A 99 -7.12 -8.73 -5.82
N GLU A 100 -5.82 -8.99 -5.87
CA GLU A 100 -5.02 -8.86 -7.09
C GLU A 100 -5.53 -9.78 -8.21
N ALA A 101 -5.88 -11.02 -7.88
CA ALA A 101 -6.48 -11.95 -8.84
C ALA A 101 -7.83 -11.46 -9.39
N ALA A 102 -8.64 -10.77 -8.57
CA ALA A 102 -9.88 -10.15 -9.02
C ALA A 102 -9.62 -8.95 -9.94
N CYS A 103 -8.66 -8.09 -9.60
CA CYS A 103 -8.25 -6.94 -10.41
C CYS A 103 -7.70 -7.37 -11.77
N ASN A 104 -6.86 -8.41 -11.82
CA ASN A 104 -6.20 -8.86 -13.04
C ASN A 104 -7.16 -9.26 -14.17
N LYS A 105 -8.43 -9.56 -13.85
CA LYS A 105 -9.47 -9.82 -14.86
C LYS A 105 -9.76 -8.59 -15.74
N TYR A 106 -9.47 -7.39 -15.27
CA TYR A 106 -9.70 -6.13 -15.95
C TYR A 106 -8.44 -5.54 -16.61
N LEU A 107 -7.28 -6.21 -16.50
CA LEU A 107 -6.02 -5.74 -17.06
C LEU A 107 -6.11 -5.46 -18.57
N SER A 108 -6.76 -6.35 -19.31
CA SER A 108 -6.95 -6.17 -20.76
C SER A 108 -7.77 -4.91 -21.12
N VAL A 109 -8.65 -4.45 -20.23
CA VAL A 109 -9.46 -3.24 -20.43
C VAL A 109 -8.60 -2.00 -20.22
N SER A 110 -7.80 -1.98 -19.16
CA SER A 110 -6.91 -0.85 -18.89
C SER A 110 -5.80 -0.72 -19.93
N GLU A 111 -5.22 -1.83 -20.40
CA GLU A 111 -4.23 -1.83 -21.49
C GLU A 111 -4.80 -1.22 -22.77
N ARG A 112 -6.02 -1.61 -23.16
CA ARG A 112 -6.68 -1.05 -24.35
C ARG A 112 -6.98 0.44 -24.18
N GLY A 113 -7.39 0.86 -22.98
CA GLY A 113 -7.60 2.26 -22.66
C GLY A 113 -6.31 3.09 -22.77
N SER A 114 -5.19 2.55 -22.27
CA SER A 114 -3.87 3.19 -22.42
C SER A 114 -3.47 3.30 -23.89
N ILE A 115 -3.63 2.24 -24.68
CA ILE A 115 -3.33 2.28 -26.13
C ILE A 115 -4.13 3.40 -26.80
N LEU A 116 -5.44 3.49 -26.54
CA LEU A 116 -6.29 4.53 -27.11
C LEU A 116 -5.81 5.94 -26.75
N TYR A 117 -5.46 6.17 -25.48
CA TYR A 117 -4.93 7.46 -25.03
C TYR A 117 -3.65 7.83 -25.79
N PHE A 118 -2.67 6.93 -25.88
CA PHE A 118 -1.40 7.23 -26.56
C PHE A 118 -1.57 7.43 -28.06
N VAL A 119 -2.46 6.66 -28.71
CA VAL A 119 -2.82 6.90 -30.12
C VAL A 119 -3.39 8.30 -30.32
N VAL A 120 -4.29 8.74 -29.44
CA VAL A 120 -4.88 10.10 -29.51
C VAL A 120 -3.83 11.17 -29.22
N ALA A 121 -2.96 10.97 -28.23
CA ALA A 121 -1.87 11.89 -27.92
C ALA A 121 -0.89 12.04 -29.11
N ASP A 122 -0.60 10.95 -29.81
CA ASP A 122 0.30 10.94 -30.96
C ASP A 122 -0.27 11.65 -32.19
N LEU A 123 -1.59 11.88 -32.27
CA LEU A 123 -2.21 12.63 -33.38
C LEU A 123 -1.72 14.08 -33.48
N ALA A 124 -1.29 14.68 -32.36
CA ALA A 124 -0.70 16.01 -32.34
C ALA A 124 0.58 16.13 -33.20
N ASN A 125 1.26 15.00 -33.46
CA ASN A 125 2.42 14.95 -34.36
C ASN A 125 2.05 15.09 -35.84
N ILE A 126 0.79 14.83 -36.20
CA ILE A 126 0.27 14.97 -37.57
C ILE A 126 -0.21 16.40 -37.80
N ASP A 127 -1.05 16.89 -36.90
CA ASP A 127 -1.54 18.28 -36.92
C ASP A 127 -1.70 18.78 -35.46
N PRO A 128 -1.13 19.93 -35.10
CA PRO A 128 -1.28 20.51 -33.76
C PRO A 128 -2.74 20.72 -33.32
N MET A 129 -3.69 20.82 -34.25
CA MET A 129 -5.12 20.92 -33.95
C MET A 129 -5.67 19.67 -33.24
N TYR A 130 -5.01 18.51 -33.37
CA TYR A 130 -5.37 17.25 -32.70
C TYR A 130 -4.71 17.06 -31.34
N GLN A 131 -4.19 18.13 -30.72
CA GLN A 131 -3.72 18.07 -29.35
C GLN A 131 -4.91 18.07 -28.38
N PHE A 132 -5.23 16.88 -27.85
CA PHE A 132 -6.25 16.68 -26.82
C PHE A 132 -5.62 16.62 -25.43
N SER A 133 -6.35 17.07 -24.41
CA SER A 133 -5.98 17.02 -22.99
C SER A 133 -6.43 15.74 -22.33
#